data_AF-A0A941YCX5-F1
#
_entry.id   AF-A0A941YCX5-F1
#
_cell.length_a   1.000
_cell.length_b   1.000
_cell.length_c   1.000
_cell.angle_alpha   90.00
_cell.angle_beta   90.00
_cell.angle_gamma   90.00
#
_symmetry.space_group_name_H-M   'P 1'
#
loop_
_entity.id
_entity.type
_entity.pdbx_description
1 polymer ?
#
loop_
_entity_poly.entity_id
_entity_poly.type
_entity_poly.pdbx_seq_one_letter_code
_entity_poly.pdbx_strand_id
1 'polypeptide(L)'
;MKPKLVTFDCANTLIWTDWQPHTFAVRCAHMAGLELPDGAADIYMKLFVPKLPEFWRVNQTRSFENWRSFWVRQVADWLAAMNMPTDNALELHLVGEQEIFETPSNTFKLFDDAKPCLERLKSHGYKLAILSNWDHSLHRCIDAHGLTEFFDAVFASLEEGVEKPDADFFNVALRHFGVAPTDVFHVGDDPTDDLQGAQDLGISAALLDRSIKTISRPKISSLDQMEEAFSWYV
;
A
#
# COMPACT_ATOMS: atom_id res chain seq x y z
N MET A 1 -24.16 5.95 16.50
CA MET A 1 -22.92 5.79 17.28
C MET A 1 -21.76 6.37 16.46
N LYS A 2 -20.54 6.46 16.98
CA LYS A 2 -19.35 6.84 16.19
C LYS A 2 -18.29 5.75 16.34
N PRO A 3 -17.51 5.43 15.29
CA PRO A 3 -16.46 4.43 15.41
C PRO A 3 -15.38 4.90 16.40
N LYS A 4 -14.77 3.95 17.10
CA LYS A 4 -13.59 4.19 17.94
C LYS A 4 -12.31 4.20 17.10
N LEU A 5 -12.30 3.45 16.00
CA LEU A 5 -11.17 3.28 15.10
C LEU A 5 -11.63 3.48 13.66
N VAL A 6 -10.88 4.28 12.91
CA VAL A 6 -11.03 4.39 11.46
C VAL A 6 -9.81 3.75 10.82
N THR A 7 -10.04 2.81 9.92
CA THR A 7 -8.99 2.11 9.18
C THR A 7 -9.03 2.48 7.72
N PHE A 8 -7.86 2.60 7.10
CA PHE A 8 -7.72 2.97 5.69
C PHE A 8 -6.91 1.91 4.95
N ASP A 9 -7.31 1.60 3.72
CA ASP A 9 -6.34 1.15 2.74
C ASP A 9 -5.35 2.29 2.38
N CYS A 10 -4.22 1.95 1.76
CA CYS A 10 -3.22 2.92 1.34
C CYS A 10 -3.21 3.16 -0.18
N ALA A 11 -3.04 2.11 -0.99
CA ALA A 11 -2.86 2.23 -2.44
C ALA A 11 -4.18 2.64 -3.09
N ASN A 12 -4.15 3.66 -3.94
CA ASN A 12 -5.34 4.27 -4.58
C ASN A 12 -6.40 4.86 -3.62
N THR A 13 -6.23 4.67 -2.31
CA THR A 13 -7.01 5.31 -1.26
C THR A 13 -6.35 6.60 -0.77
N LEU A 14 -5.16 6.50 -0.16
CA LEU A 14 -4.39 7.64 0.35
C LEU A 14 -3.31 8.07 -0.64
N ILE A 15 -2.71 7.10 -1.33
CA ILE A 15 -1.59 7.29 -2.24
C ILE A 15 -1.95 6.65 -3.59
N TRP A 16 -2.05 7.44 -4.63
CA TRP A 16 -2.20 6.94 -6.00
C TRP A 16 -0.98 6.12 -6.42
N THR A 17 -1.23 4.98 -7.05
CA THR A 17 -0.17 4.20 -7.70
C THR A 17 -0.69 3.27 -8.81
N ASP A 18 0.13 3.08 -9.83
CA ASP A 18 0.00 2.05 -10.87
C ASP A 18 1.17 1.05 -10.83
N TRP A 19 1.85 0.95 -9.67
CA TRP A 19 3.12 0.25 -9.55
C TRP A 19 3.00 -1.22 -9.98
N GLN A 20 3.91 -1.59 -10.88
CA GLN A 20 4.07 -2.93 -11.40
C GLN A 20 5.58 -3.24 -11.41
N PRO A 21 6.05 -4.27 -10.70
CA PRO A 21 7.49 -4.47 -10.47
C PRO A 21 8.33 -4.45 -11.76
N HIS A 22 7.80 -5.05 -12.82
CA HIS A 22 8.51 -5.22 -14.09
C HIS A 22 8.58 -3.94 -14.94
N THR A 23 7.47 -3.22 -15.12
CA THR A 23 7.51 -1.93 -15.84
C THR A 23 8.27 -0.89 -15.02
N PHE A 24 8.17 -0.95 -13.71
CA PHE A 24 8.91 -0.10 -12.78
C PHE A 24 10.43 -0.32 -12.91
N ALA A 25 10.90 -1.57 -12.89
CA ALA A 25 12.31 -1.88 -13.05
C ALA A 25 12.87 -1.40 -14.41
N VAL A 26 12.10 -1.59 -15.50
CA VAL A 26 12.46 -1.07 -16.83
C VAL A 26 12.56 0.45 -16.83
N ARG A 27 11.60 1.14 -16.23
CA ARG A 27 11.64 2.61 -16.10
C ARG A 27 12.88 3.08 -15.33
N CYS A 28 13.21 2.45 -14.22
CA CYS A 28 14.40 2.79 -13.42
C CYS A 28 15.70 2.57 -14.21
N ALA A 29 15.80 1.49 -14.97
CA ALA A 29 16.95 1.24 -15.84
C ALA A 29 17.11 2.33 -16.90
N HIS A 30 16.03 2.75 -17.56
CA HIS A 30 16.07 3.85 -18.52
C HIS A 30 16.43 5.19 -17.86
N MET A 31 15.92 5.46 -16.65
CA MET A 31 16.30 6.67 -15.87
C MET A 31 17.80 6.68 -15.51
N ALA A 32 18.37 5.50 -15.28
CA ALA A 32 19.81 5.32 -15.06
C ALA A 32 20.64 5.29 -16.36
N GLY A 33 20.01 5.48 -17.54
CA GLY A 33 20.68 5.51 -18.83
C GLY A 33 21.07 4.13 -19.39
N LEU A 34 20.48 3.04 -18.88
CA LEU A 34 20.68 1.71 -19.43
C LEU A 34 19.68 1.44 -20.54
N GLU A 35 20.19 1.02 -21.70
CA GLU A 35 19.39 0.44 -22.77
C GLU A 35 19.14 -1.05 -22.47
N LEU A 36 17.88 -1.47 -22.52
CA LEU A 36 17.47 -2.84 -22.23
C LEU A 36 17.05 -3.57 -23.51
N PRO A 37 17.26 -4.89 -23.60
CA PRO A 37 16.75 -5.67 -24.72
C PRO A 37 15.22 -5.79 -24.70
N ASP A 38 14.63 -6.07 -25.86
CA ASP A 38 13.22 -6.39 -25.98
C ASP A 38 12.83 -7.55 -25.03
N GLY A 39 11.66 -7.42 -24.39
CA GLY A 39 11.16 -8.42 -23.46
C GLY A 39 11.79 -8.37 -22.06
N ALA A 40 12.60 -7.37 -21.72
CA ALA A 40 13.20 -7.22 -20.39
C ALA A 40 12.15 -7.26 -19.25
N ALA A 41 10.99 -6.61 -19.44
CA ALA A 41 9.90 -6.66 -18.47
C ALA A 41 9.38 -8.10 -18.22
N ASP A 42 9.23 -8.90 -19.28
CA ASP A 42 8.77 -10.29 -19.16
C ASP A 42 9.81 -11.17 -18.46
N ILE A 43 11.10 -10.94 -18.73
CA ILE A 43 12.20 -11.62 -18.04
C ILE A 43 12.14 -11.30 -16.54
N TYR A 44 11.90 -10.04 -16.18
CA TYR A 44 11.76 -9.64 -14.78
C TYR A 44 10.67 -10.44 -14.07
N MET A 45 9.47 -10.51 -14.64
CA MET A 45 8.35 -11.26 -14.04
C MET A 45 8.62 -12.76 -13.97
N LYS A 46 9.20 -13.35 -15.02
CA LYS A 46 9.57 -14.78 -15.03
C LYS A 46 10.52 -15.15 -13.89
N LEU A 47 11.40 -14.23 -13.48
CA LEU A 47 12.33 -14.41 -12.37
C LEU A 47 11.70 -14.09 -11.01
N PHE A 48 10.81 -13.11 -10.95
CA PHE A 48 10.20 -12.66 -9.68
C PHE A 48 9.12 -13.62 -9.18
N VAL A 49 8.24 -14.12 -10.06
CA VAL A 49 7.10 -14.96 -9.66
C VAL A 49 7.52 -16.19 -8.83
N PRO A 50 8.56 -16.97 -9.22
CA PRO A 50 9.03 -18.10 -8.40
C PRO A 50 9.58 -17.69 -7.03
N LYS A 51 9.95 -16.42 -6.83
CA LYS A 51 10.51 -15.89 -5.58
C LYS A 51 9.45 -15.32 -4.64
N LEU A 52 8.17 -15.28 -5.03
CA LEU A 52 7.10 -14.78 -4.17
C LEU A 52 7.08 -15.42 -2.76
N PRO A 53 7.31 -16.73 -2.57
CA PRO A 53 7.38 -17.32 -1.23
C PRO A 53 8.58 -16.81 -0.41
N GLU A 54 9.74 -16.58 -1.04
CA GLU A 54 10.89 -15.94 -0.38
C GLU A 54 10.56 -14.50 -0.03
N PHE A 55 9.94 -13.77 -0.94
CA PHE A 55 9.56 -12.38 -0.75
C PHE A 55 8.61 -12.20 0.45
N TRP A 56 7.60 -13.06 0.57
CA TRP A 56 6.74 -13.10 1.75
C TRP A 56 7.52 -13.32 3.04
N ARG A 57 8.43 -14.30 3.08
CA ARG A 57 9.28 -14.57 4.25
C ARG A 57 10.18 -13.40 4.60
N VAL A 58 10.74 -12.72 3.61
CA VAL A 58 11.60 -11.54 3.80
C VAL A 58 10.81 -10.41 4.46
N ASN A 59 9.59 -10.14 4.02
CA ASN A 59 8.75 -9.09 4.60
C ASN A 59 8.33 -9.38 6.05
N GLN A 60 8.10 -10.64 6.41
CA GLN A 60 7.84 -11.04 7.80
C GLN A 60 9.03 -10.81 8.75
N THR A 61 10.25 -10.61 8.23
CA THR A 61 11.39 -10.21 9.06
C THR A 61 11.32 -8.74 9.50
N ARG A 62 10.42 -7.94 8.91
CA ARG A 62 10.25 -6.50 9.18
C ARG A 62 11.57 -5.74 9.18
N SER A 63 12.42 -6.07 8.20
CA SER A 63 13.76 -5.53 8.07
C SER A 63 13.94 -4.92 6.68
N PHE A 64 14.17 -3.61 6.65
CA PHE A 64 14.55 -2.90 5.43
C PHE A 64 15.82 -3.45 4.79
N GLU A 65 16.77 -3.95 5.60
CA GLU A 65 17.99 -4.56 5.07
C GLU A 65 17.68 -5.84 4.29
N ASN A 66 16.84 -6.71 4.84
CA ASN A 66 16.43 -7.95 4.17
C ASN A 66 15.58 -7.65 2.93
N TRP A 67 14.63 -6.71 3.04
CA TRP A 67 13.80 -6.24 1.93
C TRP A 67 14.65 -5.68 0.78
N ARG A 68 15.59 -4.78 1.09
CA ARG A 68 16.52 -4.20 0.12
C ARG A 68 17.38 -5.28 -0.53
N SER A 69 17.92 -6.18 0.29
CA SER A 69 18.76 -7.28 -0.19
C SER A 69 18.01 -8.18 -1.17
N PHE A 70 16.72 -8.44 -0.93
CA PHE A 70 15.88 -9.19 -1.86
C PHE A 70 15.76 -8.47 -3.21
N TRP A 71 15.42 -7.17 -3.21
CA TRP A 71 15.23 -6.43 -4.45
C TRP A 71 16.52 -6.21 -5.23
N VAL A 72 17.65 -5.97 -4.55
CA VAL A 72 18.97 -5.90 -5.19
C VAL A 72 19.32 -7.24 -5.86
N ARG A 73 19.07 -8.38 -5.18
CA ARG A 73 19.26 -9.71 -5.80
C ARG A 73 18.33 -9.91 -6.99
N GLN A 74 17.06 -9.49 -6.90
CA GLN A 74 16.12 -9.58 -8.01
C GLN A 74 16.60 -8.79 -9.24
N VAL A 75 17.12 -7.57 -9.05
CA VAL A 75 17.69 -6.78 -10.13
C VAL A 75 18.96 -7.43 -10.69
N ALA A 76 19.85 -7.96 -9.84
CA ALA A 76 21.06 -8.65 -10.29
C ALA A 76 20.75 -9.88 -11.15
N ASP A 77 19.81 -10.72 -10.72
CA ASP A 77 19.38 -11.89 -11.48
C ASP A 77 18.74 -11.50 -12.82
N TRP A 78 17.98 -10.41 -12.83
CA TRP A 78 17.38 -9.86 -14.04
C TRP A 78 18.44 -9.40 -15.05
N LEU A 79 19.43 -8.62 -14.61
CA LEU A 79 20.57 -8.20 -15.44
C LEU A 79 21.36 -9.42 -15.95
N ALA A 80 21.63 -10.40 -15.08
CA ALA A 80 22.33 -11.62 -15.46
C ALA A 80 21.59 -12.42 -16.53
N ALA A 81 20.27 -12.55 -16.42
CA ALA A 81 19.44 -13.25 -17.41
C ALA A 81 19.45 -12.58 -18.79
N MET A 82 19.79 -11.29 -18.85
CA MET A 82 19.95 -10.52 -20.08
C MET A 82 21.42 -10.43 -20.55
N ASN A 83 22.35 -11.13 -19.89
CA ASN A 83 23.80 -11.06 -20.09
C ASN A 83 24.38 -9.63 -19.91
N MET A 84 23.80 -8.86 -18.98
CA MET A 84 24.25 -7.51 -18.64
C MET A 84 25.13 -7.52 -17.37
N PRO A 85 26.02 -6.52 -17.18
CA PRO A 85 26.81 -6.39 -15.96
C PRO A 85 25.93 -6.27 -14.71
N THR A 86 26.21 -7.06 -13.68
CA THR A 86 25.41 -7.10 -12.44
C THR A 86 25.87 -6.12 -11.37
N ASP A 87 27.06 -5.52 -11.52
CA ASP A 87 27.64 -4.59 -10.54
C ASP A 87 26.77 -3.34 -10.34
N ASN A 88 25.94 -3.00 -11.33
CA ASN A 88 25.01 -1.88 -11.28
C ASN A 88 23.69 -2.20 -10.55
N ALA A 89 23.47 -3.43 -10.06
CA ALA A 89 22.19 -3.83 -9.49
C ALA A 89 21.80 -2.99 -8.26
N LEU A 90 22.77 -2.67 -7.40
CA LEU A 90 22.53 -1.79 -6.24
C LEU A 90 22.18 -0.37 -6.70
N GLU A 91 22.92 0.18 -7.65
CA GLU A 91 22.68 1.52 -8.18
C GLU A 91 21.28 1.64 -8.80
N LEU A 92 20.87 0.67 -9.63
CA LEU A 92 19.53 0.62 -10.21
C LEU A 92 18.43 0.52 -9.16
N HIS A 93 18.67 -0.28 -8.11
CA HIS A 93 17.72 -0.36 -7.00
C HIS A 93 17.60 0.98 -6.25
N LEU A 94 18.72 1.70 -6.04
CA LEU A 94 18.71 3.00 -5.40
C LEU A 94 18.01 4.06 -6.26
N VAL A 95 18.14 4.03 -7.59
CA VAL A 95 17.32 4.87 -8.49
C VAL A 95 15.84 4.58 -8.29
N GLY A 96 15.46 3.31 -8.13
CA GLY A 96 14.07 2.94 -7.82
C GLY A 96 13.59 3.43 -6.45
N GLU A 97 14.41 3.28 -5.41
CA GLU A 97 14.09 3.84 -4.09
C GLU A 97 13.93 5.36 -4.15
N GLN A 98 14.78 6.04 -4.92
CA GLN A 98 14.71 7.48 -5.12
C GLN A 98 13.40 7.88 -5.78
N GLU A 99 13.04 7.22 -6.88
CA GLU A 99 11.83 7.52 -7.63
C GLU A 99 10.55 7.32 -6.80
N ILE A 100 10.56 6.33 -5.91
CA ILE A 100 9.42 5.92 -5.08
C ILE A 100 9.30 6.75 -3.79
N PHE A 101 10.41 7.01 -3.10
CA PHE A 101 10.40 7.59 -1.75
C PHE A 101 10.84 9.06 -1.69
N GLU A 102 11.39 9.64 -2.77
CA GLU A 102 11.58 11.09 -2.80
C GLU A 102 10.29 11.79 -3.21
N THR A 103 10.01 12.94 -2.58
CA THR A 103 8.85 13.76 -2.91
C THR A 103 9.29 14.95 -3.77
N PRO A 104 8.68 15.17 -4.95
CA PRO A 104 7.56 14.42 -5.52
C PRO A 104 8.00 13.09 -6.16
N SER A 105 7.20 12.03 -5.92
CA SER A 105 7.39 10.73 -6.56
C SER A 105 6.48 10.58 -7.78
N ASN A 106 6.94 9.86 -8.80
CA ASN A 106 6.13 9.59 -9.99
C ASN A 106 5.30 8.30 -9.88
N THR A 107 5.68 7.39 -8.98
CA THR A 107 4.99 6.11 -8.73
C THR A 107 3.93 6.21 -7.65
N PHE A 108 4.28 6.85 -6.53
CA PHE A 108 3.46 7.03 -5.34
C PHE A 108 3.18 8.51 -5.17
N LYS A 109 1.91 8.89 -5.34
CA LYS A 109 1.48 10.29 -5.23
C LYS A 109 0.37 10.41 -4.21
N LEU A 110 0.59 11.23 -3.20
CA LEU A 110 -0.45 11.54 -2.22
C LEU A 110 -1.66 12.20 -2.90
N PHE A 111 -2.87 11.73 -2.61
CA PHE A 111 -4.08 12.43 -3.04
C PHE A 111 -4.28 13.71 -2.23
N ASP A 112 -4.72 14.78 -2.90
CA ASP A 112 -4.91 16.11 -2.29
C ASP A 112 -5.88 16.10 -1.11
N ASP A 113 -6.85 15.18 -1.11
CA ASP A 113 -7.87 15.03 -0.05
C ASP A 113 -7.42 14.15 1.13
N ALA A 114 -6.28 13.46 1.04
CA ALA A 114 -5.82 12.53 2.06
C ALA A 114 -5.40 13.23 3.35
N LYS A 115 -4.41 14.14 3.30
CA LYS A 115 -3.94 14.88 4.49
C LYS A 115 -5.05 15.68 5.18
N PRO A 116 -5.84 16.51 4.46
CA PRO A 116 -6.95 17.24 5.07
C PRO A 116 -7.97 16.33 5.76
N CYS A 117 -8.27 15.16 5.18
CA CYS A 117 -9.13 14.17 5.81
C CYS A 117 -8.53 13.64 7.13
N LEU A 118 -7.27 13.20 7.10
CA LEU A 118 -6.59 12.66 8.29
C LEU A 118 -6.49 13.70 9.41
N GLU A 119 -6.15 14.96 9.09
CA GLU A 119 -6.14 16.08 10.04
C GLU A 119 -7.50 16.31 10.69
N ARG A 120 -8.58 16.34 9.88
CA ARG A 120 -9.95 16.45 10.39
C ARG A 120 -10.28 15.29 11.32
N LEU A 121 -9.97 14.05 10.95
CA LEU A 121 -10.27 12.90 11.80
C LEU A 121 -9.48 12.93 13.12
N LYS A 122 -8.19 13.28 13.09
CA LYS A 122 -7.39 13.42 14.31
C LYS A 122 -7.89 14.55 15.21
N SER A 123 -8.30 15.69 14.66
CA SER A 123 -8.86 16.79 15.47
C SER A 123 -10.18 16.43 16.15
N HIS A 124 -10.92 15.44 15.62
CA HIS A 124 -12.11 14.86 16.24
C HIS A 124 -11.80 13.71 17.22
N GLY A 125 -10.52 13.36 17.42
CA GLY A 125 -10.09 12.37 18.40
C GLY A 125 -10.21 10.91 17.95
N TYR A 126 -10.36 10.64 16.66
CA TYR A 126 -10.36 9.27 16.15
C TYR A 126 -8.98 8.62 16.23
N LYS A 127 -8.95 7.33 16.56
CA LYS A 127 -7.79 6.48 16.31
C LYS A 127 -7.76 6.10 14.84
N LEU A 128 -6.58 6.17 14.23
CA LEU A 128 -6.40 5.89 12.81
C LEU A 128 -5.42 4.74 12.62
N ALA A 129 -5.70 3.84 11.68
CA ALA A 129 -4.73 2.84 11.25
C ALA A 129 -4.77 2.60 9.74
N ILE A 130 -3.65 2.12 9.18
CA ILE A 130 -3.59 1.62 7.80
C ILE A 130 -3.61 0.09 7.81
N LEU A 131 -4.44 -0.50 6.96
CA LEU A 131 -4.42 -1.93 6.61
C LEU A 131 -4.30 -2.01 5.09
N SER A 132 -3.13 -2.37 4.57
CA SER A 132 -2.92 -2.41 3.12
C SER A 132 -2.27 -3.71 2.67
N ASN A 133 -2.70 -4.19 1.50
CA ASN A 133 -2.09 -5.34 0.82
C ASN A 133 -0.75 -4.90 0.19
N TRP A 134 0.24 -4.68 1.05
CA TRP A 134 1.51 -4.05 0.74
C TRP A 134 2.66 -4.80 1.43
N ASP A 135 3.84 -4.70 0.85
CA ASP A 135 5.09 -5.13 1.45
C ASP A 135 5.60 -4.18 2.57
N HIS A 136 6.74 -4.53 3.18
CA HIS A 136 7.36 -3.77 4.28
C HIS A 136 7.73 -2.33 3.89
N SER A 137 7.77 -2.00 2.59
CA SER A 137 8.05 -0.65 2.11
C SER A 137 6.96 0.36 2.41
N LEU A 138 5.75 -0.09 2.78
CA LEU A 138 4.64 0.77 3.19
C LEU A 138 5.06 1.82 4.23
N HIS A 139 5.84 1.41 5.24
CA HIS A 139 6.29 2.32 6.31
C HIS A 139 7.19 3.45 5.79
N ARG A 140 8.04 3.19 4.79
CA ARG A 140 8.82 4.25 4.14
C ARG A 140 7.97 5.11 3.23
N CYS A 141 7.00 4.51 2.55
CA CYS A 141 6.09 5.24 1.67
C CYS A 141 5.28 6.29 2.44
N ILE A 142 4.67 5.91 3.56
CA ILE A 142 3.89 6.84 4.39
C ILE A 142 4.77 7.90 5.05
N ASP A 143 6.01 7.56 5.42
CA ASP A 143 6.96 8.49 6.03
C ASP A 143 7.41 9.56 5.03
N ALA A 144 7.79 9.12 3.82
CA ALA A 144 8.14 10.00 2.71
C ALA A 144 7.03 11.02 2.38
N HIS A 145 5.77 10.60 2.51
CA HIS A 145 4.61 11.46 2.27
C HIS A 145 4.16 12.26 3.50
N GLY A 146 4.84 12.13 4.64
CA GLY A 146 4.50 12.82 5.90
C GLY A 146 3.14 12.40 6.43
N LEU A 147 2.83 11.10 6.38
CA LEU A 147 1.59 10.52 6.88
C LEU A 147 1.76 9.80 8.22
N THR A 148 2.99 9.44 8.60
CA THR A 148 3.30 8.66 9.81
C THR A 148 2.65 9.22 11.07
N GLU A 149 2.65 10.54 11.24
CA GLU A 149 2.14 11.21 12.46
C GLU A 149 0.62 11.08 12.65
N PHE A 150 -0.14 10.79 11.59
CA PHE A 150 -1.59 10.64 11.70
C PHE A 150 -1.99 9.27 12.25
N PHE A 151 -1.21 8.23 11.97
CA PHE A 151 -1.61 6.85 12.23
C PHE A 151 -1.12 6.36 13.60
N ASP A 152 -2.03 5.77 14.36
CA ASP A 152 -1.73 5.11 15.62
C ASP A 152 -1.12 3.71 15.38
N ALA A 153 -1.38 3.09 14.23
CA ALA A 153 -0.74 1.85 13.78
C ALA A 153 -0.78 1.70 12.24
N VAL A 154 0.15 0.94 11.69
CA VAL A 154 0.23 0.62 10.25
C VAL A 154 0.50 -0.86 10.08
N PHE A 155 -0.33 -1.54 9.31
CA PHE A 155 -0.26 -2.96 9.04
C PHE A 155 -0.11 -3.20 7.53
N ALA A 156 1.02 -3.81 7.16
CA ALA A 156 1.30 -4.25 5.80
C ALA A 156 1.09 -5.77 5.72
N SER A 157 0.30 -6.24 4.76
CA SER A 157 -0.12 -7.65 4.71
C SER A 157 1.04 -8.64 4.64
N LEU A 158 2.11 -8.35 3.89
CA LEU A 158 3.24 -9.27 3.78
C LEU A 158 4.07 -9.33 5.07
N GLU A 159 3.98 -8.35 5.97
CA GLU A 159 4.58 -8.42 7.31
C GLU A 159 3.76 -9.29 8.26
N GLU A 160 2.43 -9.21 8.14
CA GLU A 160 1.50 -10.00 8.96
C GLU A 160 1.31 -11.43 8.43
N GLY A 161 1.66 -11.67 7.16
CA GLY A 161 1.51 -12.97 6.50
C GLY A 161 0.05 -13.33 6.16
N VAL A 162 -0.83 -12.34 6.15
CA VAL A 162 -2.25 -12.44 5.79
C VAL A 162 -2.66 -11.12 5.13
N GLU A 163 -3.56 -11.18 4.15
CA GLU A 163 -3.95 -10.03 3.32
C GLU A 163 -5.47 -9.93 3.20
N LYS A 164 -5.99 -8.73 2.94
CA LYS A 164 -7.41 -8.55 2.60
C LYS A 164 -7.71 -9.36 1.31
N PRO A 165 -8.90 -9.97 1.17
CA PRO A 165 -10.09 -9.85 2.01
C PRO A 165 -10.11 -10.82 3.21
N ASP A 166 -9.00 -11.49 3.53
CA ASP A 166 -8.97 -12.43 4.66
C ASP A 166 -9.27 -11.70 5.98
N ALA A 167 -10.29 -12.21 6.69
CA ALA A 167 -10.71 -11.73 7.98
C ALA A 167 -9.56 -11.67 9.00
N ASP A 168 -8.58 -12.56 8.89
CA ASP A 168 -7.45 -12.61 9.81
C ASP A 168 -6.60 -11.33 9.77
N PHE A 169 -6.54 -10.64 8.63
CA PHE A 169 -5.79 -9.40 8.53
C PHE A 169 -6.51 -8.22 9.20
N PHE A 170 -7.83 -8.09 9.03
CA PHE A 170 -8.62 -7.12 9.81
C PHE A 170 -8.55 -7.42 11.32
N ASN A 171 -8.56 -8.70 11.71
CA ASN A 171 -8.42 -9.12 13.10
C ASN A 171 -7.08 -8.71 13.72
N VAL A 172 -6.01 -8.49 12.94
CA VAL A 172 -4.75 -7.92 13.46
C VAL A 172 -5.01 -6.55 14.08
N ALA A 173 -5.69 -5.66 13.37
CA ALA A 173 -6.02 -4.32 13.87
C ALA A 173 -7.00 -4.39 15.05
N LEU A 174 -8.04 -5.22 14.98
CA LEU A 174 -9.01 -5.39 16.08
C LEU A 174 -8.32 -5.81 17.39
N ARG A 175 -7.41 -6.79 17.32
CA ARG A 175 -6.64 -7.26 18.47
C ARG A 175 -5.69 -6.18 18.99
N HIS A 176 -5.00 -5.45 18.10
CA HIS A 176 -4.08 -4.39 18.46
C HIS A 176 -4.77 -3.27 19.26
N PHE A 177 -5.94 -2.83 18.81
CA PHE A 177 -6.68 -1.73 19.45
C PHE A 177 -7.63 -2.20 20.57
N GLY A 178 -7.87 -3.50 20.70
CA GLY A 178 -8.81 -4.04 21.68
C GLY A 178 -10.26 -3.60 21.44
N VAL A 179 -10.67 -3.52 20.17
CA VAL A 179 -12.00 -3.04 19.74
C VAL A 179 -12.81 -4.14 19.09
N ALA A 180 -14.14 -4.04 19.16
CA ALA A 180 -15.03 -4.94 18.42
C ALA A 180 -15.11 -4.52 16.94
N PRO A 181 -15.45 -5.43 16.01
CA PRO A 181 -15.68 -5.07 14.61
C PRO A 181 -16.69 -3.92 14.44
N THR A 182 -17.73 -3.91 15.27
CA THR A 182 -18.76 -2.86 15.28
C THR A 182 -18.24 -1.50 15.72
N ASP A 183 -17.08 -1.40 16.36
CA ASP A 183 -16.43 -0.13 16.74
C ASP A 183 -15.55 0.45 15.62
N VAL A 184 -15.46 -0.22 14.46
CA VAL A 184 -14.54 0.14 13.38
C VAL A 184 -15.29 0.65 12.15
N PHE A 185 -14.69 1.63 11.48
CA PHE A 185 -15.07 2.05 10.13
C PHE A 185 -13.88 1.86 9.19
N HIS A 186 -14.06 1.14 8.08
CA HIS A 186 -13.02 0.92 7.07
C HIS A 186 -13.27 1.75 5.79
N VAL A 187 -12.21 2.24 5.17
CA VAL A 187 -12.26 2.97 3.89
C VAL A 187 -11.16 2.44 2.98
N GLY A 188 -11.53 2.00 1.78
CA GLY A 188 -10.59 1.57 0.76
C GLY A 188 -11.23 1.61 -0.63
N ASP A 189 -10.46 1.33 -1.68
CA ASP A 189 -10.89 1.48 -3.07
C ASP A 189 -11.30 0.16 -3.74
N ASP A 190 -10.98 -0.99 -3.15
CA ASP A 190 -11.31 -2.30 -3.73
C ASP A 190 -12.65 -2.86 -3.20
N PRO A 191 -13.60 -3.22 -4.09
CA PRO A 191 -14.89 -3.78 -3.68
C PRO A 191 -14.80 -5.10 -2.91
N THR A 192 -13.77 -5.89 -3.14
CA THR A 192 -13.58 -7.22 -2.53
C THR A 192 -12.73 -7.10 -1.29
N ASP A 193 -11.52 -6.55 -1.42
CA ASP A 193 -10.53 -6.50 -0.35
C ASP A 193 -11.00 -5.58 0.78
N ASP A 194 -11.50 -4.39 0.44
CA ASP A 194 -11.82 -3.35 1.42
C ASP A 194 -13.29 -3.39 1.86
N LEU A 195 -14.21 -3.42 0.90
CA LEU A 195 -15.64 -3.33 1.21
C LEU A 195 -16.19 -4.67 1.71
N GLN A 196 -16.10 -5.73 0.90
CA GLN A 196 -16.65 -7.04 1.26
C GLN A 196 -15.89 -7.65 2.45
N GLY A 197 -14.55 -7.65 2.41
CA GLY A 197 -13.71 -8.20 3.48
C GLY A 197 -13.98 -7.58 4.85
N ALA A 198 -14.19 -6.26 4.92
CA ALA A 198 -14.58 -5.59 6.17
C ALA A 198 -16.01 -5.97 6.59
N GLN A 199 -16.97 -5.95 5.65
CA GLN A 199 -18.38 -6.22 5.95
C GLN A 199 -18.64 -7.65 6.43
N ASP A 200 -17.87 -8.63 5.95
CA ASP A 200 -17.96 -10.03 6.39
C ASP A 200 -17.64 -10.21 7.89
N LEU A 201 -16.90 -9.27 8.48
CA LEU A 201 -16.63 -9.22 9.92
C LEU A 201 -17.61 -8.35 10.70
N GLY A 202 -18.58 -7.72 10.04
CA GLY A 202 -19.47 -6.73 10.65
C GLY A 202 -18.82 -5.36 10.86
N ILE A 203 -17.71 -5.07 10.17
CA ILE A 203 -17.11 -3.73 10.14
C ILE A 203 -17.91 -2.87 9.16
N SER A 204 -18.30 -1.67 9.59
CA SER A 204 -18.89 -0.69 8.68
C SER A 204 -17.81 -0.20 7.70
N ALA A 205 -18.13 -0.11 6.41
CA ALA A 205 -17.15 0.28 5.42
C ALA A 205 -17.73 1.20 4.35
N ALA A 206 -16.87 2.06 3.80
CA ALA A 206 -17.14 2.84 2.59
C ALA A 206 -16.14 2.47 1.49
N LEU A 207 -16.66 2.29 0.29
CA LEU A 207 -15.85 2.11 -0.92
C LEU A 207 -15.51 3.47 -1.52
N LEU A 208 -14.24 3.80 -1.62
CA LEU A 208 -13.75 5.00 -2.28
C LEU A 208 -13.59 4.74 -3.79
N ASP A 209 -14.63 5.09 -4.53
CA ASP A 209 -14.67 5.01 -5.98
C ASP A 209 -14.48 6.41 -6.56
N ARG A 210 -13.22 6.82 -6.77
CA ARG A 210 -12.86 8.15 -7.27
C ARG A 210 -13.41 8.45 -8.68
N SER A 211 -14.02 7.48 -9.36
CA SER A 211 -14.60 7.63 -10.70
C SER A 211 -16.07 8.09 -10.71
N ILE A 212 -16.80 7.94 -9.59
CA ILE A 212 -18.22 8.29 -9.52
C ILE A 212 -18.43 9.78 -9.31
N LYS A 213 -19.52 10.29 -9.90
CA LYS A 213 -19.94 11.70 -9.75
C LYS A 213 -20.91 11.91 -8.60
N THR A 214 -21.66 10.88 -8.24
CA THR A 214 -22.72 10.95 -7.24
C THR A 214 -22.43 9.95 -6.13
N ILE A 215 -22.35 10.45 -4.91
CA ILE A 215 -22.24 9.67 -3.69
C ILE A 215 -23.49 8.80 -3.49
N SER A 216 -23.31 7.55 -3.07
CA SER A 216 -24.42 6.64 -2.75
C SER A 216 -23.92 5.50 -1.88
N ARG A 217 -24.54 5.23 -0.73
CA ARG A 217 -24.11 4.16 0.18
C ARG A 217 -23.92 2.82 -0.57
N PRO A 218 -22.77 2.12 -0.42
CA PRO A 218 -21.64 2.42 0.49
C PRO A 218 -20.47 3.18 -0.18
N LYS A 219 -20.68 3.83 -1.33
CA LYS A 219 -19.64 4.47 -2.13
C LYS A 219 -19.50 5.97 -1.91
N ILE A 220 -18.26 6.42 -1.71
CA ILE A 220 -17.82 7.82 -1.75
C ILE A 220 -16.86 8.03 -2.94
N SER A 221 -16.70 9.26 -3.42
CA SER A 221 -15.76 9.63 -4.49
C SER A 221 -14.53 10.40 -4.00
N SER A 222 -14.56 10.89 -2.76
CA SER A 222 -13.45 11.61 -2.14
C SER A 222 -13.45 11.41 -0.63
N LEU A 223 -12.27 11.50 -0.02
CA LEU A 223 -12.09 11.49 1.43
C LEU A 223 -12.68 12.73 2.12
N ASP A 224 -13.06 13.77 1.36
CA ASP A 224 -13.83 14.89 1.90
C ASP A 224 -15.26 14.49 2.32
N GLN A 225 -15.75 13.33 1.86
CA GLN A 225 -17.10 12.85 2.13
C GLN A 225 -17.18 11.91 3.35
N MET A 226 -16.14 11.87 4.19
CA MET A 226 -16.10 11.00 5.37
C MET A 226 -17.25 11.26 6.37
N GLU A 227 -17.71 12.50 6.51
CA GLU A 227 -18.87 12.79 7.37
C GLU A 227 -20.16 12.14 6.86
N GLU A 228 -20.35 12.15 5.53
CA GLU A 228 -21.48 11.48 4.90
C GLU A 228 -21.35 9.96 5.01
N ALA A 229 -20.14 9.42 4.81
CA ALA A 229 -19.86 8.00 5.01
C ALA A 229 -20.16 7.55 6.45
N PHE A 230 -19.77 8.34 7.46
CA PHE A 230 -20.07 8.05 8.86
C PHE A 230 -21.56 8.10 9.20
N SER A 231 -22.40 8.79 8.41
CA SER A 231 -23.85 8.70 8.58
C SER A 231 -24.41 7.30 8.29
N TRP A 232 -23.66 6.46 7.58
CA TRP A 232 -24.01 5.07 7.26
C TRP A 232 -23.54 4.07 8.32
N TYR A 233 -22.75 4.52 9.28
CA TYR A 233 -22.27 3.71 10.39
C TYR A 233 -23.46 3.25 11.24
N VAL A 234 -23.65 1.93 11.31
CA VAL A 234 -24.79 1.29 11.99
C VAL A 234 -24.30 0.55 13.22
#